data_AF-A0A6N7X6T3-F1
#
_entry.id   AF-A0A6N7X6T3-F1
#
_cell.length_a   1.000
_cell.length_b   1.000
_cell.length_c   1.000
_cell.angle_alpha   90.00
_cell.angle_beta   90.00
_cell.angle_gamma   90.00
#
_symmetry.space_group_name_H-M   'P 1'
#
loop_
_entity.id
_entity.type
_entity.pdbx_description
1 polymer ?
#
loop_
_entity_poly.entity_id
_entity_poly.type
_entity_poly.pdbx_seq_one_letter_code
_entity_poly.pdbx_strand_id
1 'polypeptide(L)'
;MPGKKPKERDVYFILLEDSNEPIEVDRDIYICWYAGRRQEKYQIERDRRYKVESLDAYRSNGFGEEFTLYEVLAYKQKNIIDQLFLKQLIDELYKALDELDELDRNLIDALYFEDMSLRQYAKLIGTTHRTISNHRKRILLELRKIIEMNVF
;
A
#
# COMPACT_ATOMS: atom_id res chain seq x y z
N MET A 1 27.96 15.54 15.41
CA MET A 1 28.27 16.95 15.08
C MET A 1 27.27 17.82 15.81
N PRO A 2 27.68 18.80 16.63
CA PRO A 2 26.74 19.75 17.21
C PRO A 2 26.08 20.50 16.05
N GLY A 3 24.76 20.45 15.96
CA GLY A 3 24.02 21.22 14.96
C GLY A 3 24.33 22.71 15.09
N LYS A 4 24.19 23.46 14.00
CA LYS A 4 24.33 24.93 14.03
C LYS A 4 23.41 25.48 15.14
N LYS A 5 23.94 26.37 15.97
CA LYS A 5 23.14 27.06 17.00
C LYS A 5 21.97 27.78 16.31
N PRO A 6 20.72 27.61 16.79
CA PRO A 6 19.57 28.30 16.23
C PRO A 6 19.79 29.82 16.26
N LYS A 7 19.45 30.50 15.16
CA LYS A 7 19.51 31.96 15.05
C LYS A 7 18.57 32.57 16.08
N GLU A 8 19.05 33.55 16.84
CA GLU A 8 18.20 34.30 17.76
C GLU A 8 17.16 35.14 17.00
N ARG A 9 15.96 35.19 17.57
CA ARG A 9 14.79 35.88 17.06
C ARG A 9 14.12 36.61 18.21
N ASP A 10 13.37 37.65 17.88
CA ASP A 10 12.61 38.45 18.84
C ASP A 10 11.43 37.65 19.42
N VAL A 11 10.84 36.75 18.63
CA VAL A 11 9.68 35.91 19.02
C VAL A 11 9.85 34.48 18.47
N TYR A 12 9.39 33.48 19.23
CA TYR A 12 9.39 32.07 18.83
C TYR A 12 7.98 31.48 18.88
N PHE A 13 7.69 30.58 17.93
CA PHE A 13 6.40 29.90 17.85
C PHE A 13 6.60 28.40 17.68
N ILE A 14 5.71 27.61 18.29
CA ILE A 14 5.56 26.17 18.03
C ILE A 14 4.18 25.90 17.45
N LEU A 15 4.08 24.84 16.65
CA LEU A 15 2.81 24.33 16.12
C LEU A 15 2.48 23.03 16.85
N LEU A 16 1.31 22.97 17.47
CA LEU A 16 0.77 21.73 18.02
C LEU A 16 0.24 20.86 16.87
N GLU A 17 0.48 19.55 16.93
CA GLU A 17 0.06 18.63 15.87
C GLU A 17 -1.47 18.51 15.75
N ASP A 18 -2.17 18.63 16.88
CA ASP A 18 -3.62 18.39 16.94
C ASP A 18 -4.44 19.58 16.44
N SER A 19 -4.03 20.82 16.78
CA SER A 19 -4.78 22.04 16.41
C SER A 19 -4.15 22.81 15.25
N ASN A 20 -2.88 22.54 14.92
CA ASN A 20 -2.09 23.30 13.96
C ASN A 20 -2.04 24.82 14.25
N GLU A 21 -2.29 25.20 15.51
CA GLU A 21 -2.29 26.59 15.96
C GLU A 21 -0.87 27.03 16.37
N PRO A 22 -0.44 28.24 15.97
CA PRO A 22 0.84 28.79 16.39
C PRO A 22 0.74 29.34 17.82
N ILE A 23 1.53 28.78 18.72
CA ILE A 23 1.65 29.24 20.11
C ILE A 23 3.00 29.93 20.28
N GLU A 24 2.96 31.17 20.75
CA GLU A 24 4.17 31.91 21.13
C GLU A 24 4.79 31.28 22.37
N VAL A 25 6.10 31.05 22.33
CA VAL A 25 6.86 30.42 23.41
C VAL A 25 8.21 31.07 23.61
N ASP A 26 8.80 30.83 24.77
CA ASP A 26 10.18 31.20 25.03
C ASP A 26 11.16 30.42 24.14
N ARG A 27 12.33 31.03 23.94
CA ARG A 27 13.43 30.45 23.15
C ARG A 27 13.81 29.03 23.61
N ASP A 28 13.90 28.81 24.92
CA ASP A 28 14.36 27.53 25.46
C ASP A 28 13.33 26.44 25.22
N ILE A 29 12.04 26.77 25.32
CA ILE A 29 10.92 25.88 24.98
C ILE A 29 10.96 25.55 23.48
N TYR A 30 11.15 26.55 22.61
CA TYR A 30 11.27 26.36 21.17
C TYR A 30 12.40 25.38 20.81
N ILE A 31 13.58 25.56 21.41
CA ILE A 31 14.74 24.70 21.15
C ILE A 31 14.46 23.27 21.60
N CYS A 32 13.95 23.09 22.83
CA CYS A 32 13.62 21.77 23.37
C CYS A 32 12.56 21.05 22.52
N TRP A 33 11.50 21.75 22.11
CA TRP A 33 10.43 21.20 21.28
C TRP A 33 10.95 20.64 19.96
N TYR A 34 11.69 21.44 19.19
CA TYR A 34 12.21 21.01 17.90
C TYR A 34 13.36 20.00 18.01
N ALA A 35 14.14 20.03 19.10
CA ALA A 35 15.15 19.01 19.39
C ALA A 35 14.51 17.64 19.63
N GLY A 36 13.48 17.58 20.48
CA GLY A 36 12.70 16.35 20.73
C GLY A 36 12.07 15.82 19.44
N ARG A 37 11.39 16.69 18.69
CA ARG A 37 10.79 16.32 17.39
C ARG A 37 11.82 15.81 16.38
N ARG A 38 13.04 16.37 16.37
CA ARG A 38 14.11 15.88 15.50
C ARG A 38 14.61 14.51 15.93
N GLN A 39 14.70 14.27 17.24
CA GLN A 39 15.05 12.97 17.81
C GLN A 39 14.01 11.91 17.46
N GLU A 40 12.71 12.20 17.63
CA GLU A 40 11.62 11.30 17.23
C GLU A 40 11.69 10.94 15.74
N LYS A 41 11.82 11.96 14.87
CA LYS A 41 12.01 11.73 13.43
C LYS A 41 13.24 10.88 13.14
N TYR A 42 14.35 11.12 13.85
CA TYR A 42 15.56 10.33 13.69
C TYR A 42 15.34 8.87 14.08
N GLN A 43 14.63 8.60 15.17
CA GLN A 43 14.31 7.22 15.55
C GLN A 43 13.45 6.55 14.49
N ILE A 44 12.41 7.21 13.99
CA ILE A 44 11.57 6.67 12.91
C ILE A 44 12.39 6.40 11.64
N GLU A 45 13.27 7.34 11.24
CA GLU A 45 14.17 7.19 10.09
C GLU A 45 15.13 6.00 10.27
N ARG A 46 15.67 5.83 11.49
CA ARG A 46 16.59 4.75 11.84
C ARG A 46 15.87 3.40 11.84
N ASP A 47 14.71 3.32 12.46
CA ASP A 47 13.92 2.09 12.55
C ASP A 47 13.50 1.64 11.14
N ARG A 48 13.07 2.56 10.27
CA ARG A 48 12.81 2.27 8.85
C ARG A 48 14.05 1.76 8.11
N ARG A 49 15.20 2.42 8.30
CA ARG A 49 16.47 2.03 7.65
C ARG A 49 16.87 0.60 8.02
N TYR A 50 16.74 0.25 9.29
CA TYR A 50 17.13 -1.06 9.80
C TYR A 50 15.97 -2.07 9.84
N LYS A 51 14.80 -1.71 9.29
CA LYS A 51 13.59 -2.54 9.27
C LYS A 51 13.23 -3.08 10.67
N VAL A 52 13.41 -2.24 11.68
CA VAL A 52 13.03 -2.53 13.06
C VAL A 52 11.51 -2.43 13.15
N GLU A 53 10.89 -3.44 13.71
CA GLU A 53 9.44 -3.51 13.92
C GLU A 53 9.16 -3.59 15.43
N SER A 54 8.07 -2.97 15.86
CA SER A 54 7.69 -2.97 17.28
C SER A 54 7.08 -4.32 17.68
N LEU A 55 7.52 -4.86 18.82
CA LEU A 55 6.88 -6.02 19.44
C LEU A 55 5.44 -5.73 19.85
N ASP A 56 5.13 -4.49 20.24
CA ASP A 56 3.77 -4.08 20.57
C ASP A 56 2.84 -4.14 19.36
N ALA A 57 3.35 -3.87 18.16
CA ALA A 57 2.56 -4.01 16.93
C ALA A 57 2.14 -5.47 16.69
N TYR A 58 2.99 -6.45 17.05
CA TYR A 58 2.64 -7.86 16.98
C TYR A 58 1.59 -8.25 18.02
N ARG A 59 1.66 -7.71 19.24
CA ARG A 59 0.61 -7.89 20.27
C ARG A 59 -0.76 -7.48 19.73
N SER A 60 -0.84 -6.32 19.09
CA SER A 60 -2.08 -5.79 18.50
C SER A 60 -2.55 -6.55 17.26
N ASN A 61 -1.65 -7.23 16.54
CA ASN A 61 -1.96 -8.01 15.33
C ASN A 61 -2.39 -9.46 15.61
N GLY A 62 -2.88 -9.74 16.83
CA GLY A 62 -3.48 -11.03 17.18
C GLY A 62 -2.52 -12.08 17.74
N PHE A 63 -1.27 -11.71 18.04
CA PHE A 63 -0.32 -12.61 18.73
C PHE A 63 -0.54 -12.67 20.25
N GLY A 64 -1.36 -11.79 20.81
CA GLY A 64 -1.57 -11.71 22.27
C GLY A 64 -0.31 -11.21 23.01
N GLU A 65 -0.31 -11.29 24.34
CA GLU A 65 0.87 -10.91 25.14
C GLU A 65 1.94 -12.01 25.20
N GLU A 66 1.52 -13.27 25.01
CA GLU A 66 2.37 -14.46 25.03
C GLU A 66 2.58 -14.97 23.60
N PHE A 67 3.59 -14.42 22.93
CA PHE A 67 4.09 -15.01 21.69
C PHE A 67 5.61 -15.18 21.75
N THR A 68 6.08 -16.20 21.04
CA THR A 68 7.50 -16.47 20.88
C THR A 68 8.04 -15.78 19.63
N LEU A 69 9.35 -15.52 19.61
CA LEU A 69 10.02 -15.02 18.41
C LEU A 69 9.81 -15.96 17.21
N TYR A 70 9.66 -17.27 17.45
CA TYR A 70 9.44 -18.26 16.40
C TYR A 70 8.09 -18.06 15.70
N GLU A 71 7.02 -17.79 16.46
CA GLU A 71 5.68 -17.53 15.90
C GLU A 71 5.65 -16.27 15.05
N VAL A 72 6.33 -15.20 15.49
CA VAL A 72 6.48 -13.96 14.72
C VAL A 72 7.22 -14.22 13.40
N LEU A 73 8.33 -14.96 13.45
CA LEU A 73 9.10 -15.30 12.25
C LEU A 73 8.30 -16.21 11.30
N ALA A 74 7.56 -17.19 11.82
CA ALA A 74 6.73 -18.07 11.01
C ALA A 74 5.59 -17.30 10.31
N TYR A 75 4.94 -16.36 11.00
CA TYR A 75 3.95 -15.48 10.40
C TYR A 75 4.55 -14.59 9.31
N LYS A 76 5.74 -14.03 9.56
CA LYS A 76 6.44 -13.23 8.54
C LYS A 76 6.83 -14.07 7.33
N GLN A 77 7.28 -15.31 7.53
CA GLN A 77 7.55 -16.24 6.44
C GLN A 77 6.29 -16.60 5.67
N LYS A 78 5.17 -16.86 6.35
CA LYS A 78 3.87 -17.05 5.72
C LYS A 78 3.51 -15.85 4.84
N ASN A 79 3.67 -14.63 5.35
CA ASN A 79 3.45 -13.42 4.56
C ASN A 79 4.40 -13.32 3.34
N ILE A 80 5.67 -13.74 3.46
CA ILE A 80 6.61 -13.75 2.33
C ILE A 80 6.20 -14.80 1.28
N ILE A 81 5.82 -16.00 1.70
CA ILE A 81 5.34 -17.07 0.81
C ILE A 81 4.07 -16.62 0.11
N ASP A 82 3.11 -16.06 0.86
CA ASP A 82 1.85 -15.53 0.32
C ASP A 82 2.13 -14.38 -0.66
N GLN A 83 3.08 -13.49 -0.36
CA GLN A 83 3.51 -12.42 -1.28
C GLN A 83 4.19 -12.97 -2.54
N LEU A 84 5.03 -14.00 -2.42
CA LEU A 84 5.68 -14.64 -3.54
C LEU A 84 4.65 -15.32 -4.44
N PHE A 85 3.71 -16.05 -3.83
CA PHE A 85 2.63 -16.73 -4.53
C PHE A 85 1.71 -15.71 -5.22
N LEU A 86 1.34 -14.63 -4.54
CA LEU A 86 0.57 -13.54 -5.13
C LEU A 86 1.31 -12.89 -6.29
N LYS A 87 2.63 -12.68 -6.18
CA LYS A 87 3.43 -12.18 -7.29
C LYS A 87 3.44 -13.13 -8.48
N GLN A 88 3.63 -14.43 -8.25
CA GLN A 88 3.58 -15.45 -9.29
C GLN A 88 2.21 -15.47 -9.98
N LEU A 89 1.11 -15.45 -9.22
CA LEU A 89 -0.24 -15.37 -9.76
C LEU A 89 -0.48 -14.11 -10.59
N ILE A 90 0.06 -12.96 -10.15
CA ILE A 90 -0.01 -11.71 -10.93
C ILE A 90 0.76 -11.85 -12.23
N ASP A 91 1.98 -12.39 -12.19
CA ASP A 91 2.81 -12.60 -13.38
C ASP A 91 2.13 -13.54 -14.39
N GLU A 92 1.49 -14.62 -13.91
CA GLU A 92 0.71 -15.55 -14.74
C GLU A 92 -0.54 -14.90 -15.33
N LEU A 93 -1.26 -14.09 -14.53
CA LEU A 93 -2.41 -13.34 -15.00
C LEU A 93 -2.01 -12.39 -16.13
N TYR A 94 -0.91 -11.65 -16.00
CA TYR A 94 -0.44 -10.75 -17.05
C TYR A 94 -0.08 -11.50 -18.34
N LYS A 95 0.59 -12.65 -18.25
CA LYS A 95 0.83 -13.51 -19.43
C LYS A 95 -0.47 -13.93 -20.10
N ALA A 96 -1.47 -14.36 -19.32
CA ALA A 96 -2.77 -14.74 -19.86
C ALA A 96 -3.52 -13.57 -20.49
N LEU A 97 -3.40 -12.36 -19.93
CA LEU A 97 -3.98 -11.15 -20.51
C LEU A 97 -3.28 -10.72 -21.80
N ASP A 98 -2.00 -11.05 -21.99
CA ASP A 98 -1.24 -10.76 -23.21
C ASP A 98 -1.57 -11.72 -24.36
N GLU A 99 -2.16 -12.88 -24.07
CA GLU A 99 -2.70 -13.81 -25.06
C GLU A 99 -4.10 -13.41 -25.58
N LEU A 100 -4.76 -12.43 -24.95
CA LEU A 100 -6.06 -11.93 -25.39
C LEU A 100 -5.96 -11.05 -26.62
N ASP A 101 -6.98 -11.11 -27.48
CA ASP A 101 -7.16 -10.17 -28.57
C ASP A 101 -7.35 -8.74 -28.06
N GLU A 102 -6.96 -7.73 -28.84
CA GLU A 102 -7.03 -6.31 -28.46
C GLU A 102 -8.44 -5.88 -28.01
N LEU A 103 -9.50 -6.40 -28.65
CA LEU A 103 -10.88 -6.10 -28.28
C LEU A 103 -11.27 -6.69 -26.92
N ASP A 104 -10.78 -7.89 -26.63
CA ASP A 104 -11.03 -8.58 -25.37
C ASP A 104 -10.25 -7.90 -24.24
N ARG A 105 -9.00 -7.51 -24.52
CA ARG A 105 -8.16 -6.74 -23.59
C ARG A 105 -8.77 -5.39 -23.24
N ASN A 106 -9.23 -4.63 -24.24
CA ASN A 106 -9.90 -3.35 -24.02
C ASN A 106 -11.14 -3.45 -23.12
N LEU A 107 -11.93 -4.54 -23.25
CA LEU A 107 -13.08 -4.76 -22.37
C LEU A 107 -12.63 -5.04 -20.93
N ILE A 108 -11.57 -5.82 -20.72
CA ILE A 108 -11.04 -6.08 -19.37
C ILE A 108 -10.45 -4.82 -18.76
N ASP A 109 -9.67 -4.05 -19.53
CA ASP A 109 -9.04 -2.82 -19.08
C ASP A 109 -10.09 -1.79 -18.65
N ALA A 110 -11.10 -1.56 -19.48
CA ALA A 110 -12.20 -0.65 -19.14
C ALA A 110 -12.95 -1.06 -17.85
N LEU A 111 -13.19 -2.36 -17.65
CA LEU A 111 -13.98 -2.84 -16.52
C LEU A 111 -13.21 -2.90 -15.20
N TYR A 112 -11.93 -3.27 -15.23
CA TYR A 112 -11.16 -3.61 -14.03
C TYR A 112 -10.01 -2.64 -13.73
N PHE A 113 -9.56 -1.85 -14.71
CA PHE A 113 -8.49 -0.86 -14.53
C PHE A 113 -9.03 0.58 -14.57
N GLU A 114 -10.09 0.83 -15.34
CA GLU A 114 -10.72 2.16 -15.46
C GLU A 114 -12.04 2.31 -14.67
N ASP A 115 -12.41 1.29 -13.89
CA ASP A 115 -13.65 1.24 -13.09
C ASP A 115 -14.94 1.56 -13.88
N MET A 116 -14.96 1.27 -15.18
CA MET A 116 -16.13 1.50 -16.01
C MET A 116 -17.19 0.42 -15.77
N SER A 117 -18.45 0.81 -15.63
CA SER A 117 -19.54 -0.17 -15.56
C SER A 117 -19.84 -0.79 -16.93
N LEU A 118 -20.34 -2.03 -16.93
CA LEU A 118 -20.81 -2.72 -18.14
C LEU A 118 -21.82 -1.90 -18.96
N ARG A 119 -22.65 -1.07 -18.30
CA ARG A 119 -23.62 -0.21 -18.97
C ARG A 119 -22.96 0.96 -19.70
N GLN A 120 -21.96 1.59 -19.08
CA GLN A 120 -21.19 2.68 -19.68
C GLN A 120 -20.40 2.16 -20.89
N TYR A 121 -19.73 1.02 -20.75
CA TYR A 121 -18.98 0.41 -21.85
C TYR A 121 -19.88 -0.01 -23.01
N ALA A 122 -21.04 -0.63 -22.72
CA ALA A 122 -22.01 -0.97 -23.76
C ALA A 122 -22.53 0.26 -24.51
N LYS A 123 -22.76 1.38 -23.80
CA LYS A 123 -23.16 2.66 -24.42
C LYS A 123 -22.05 3.24 -25.30
N LEU A 124 -20.79 3.13 -24.89
CA LEU A 124 -19.63 3.61 -25.64
C LEU A 124 -19.48 2.89 -26.99
N ILE A 125 -19.62 1.56 -26.99
CA ILE A 125 -19.50 0.73 -28.20
C ILE A 125 -20.82 0.69 -29.01
N GLY A 126 -21.92 1.17 -28.45
CA GLY A 126 -23.23 1.15 -29.10
C GLY A 126 -23.87 -0.24 -29.15
N THR A 127 -23.59 -1.09 -28.15
CA THR A 127 -24.11 -2.46 -28.05
C THR A 127 -25.01 -2.64 -26.83
N THR A 128 -25.65 -3.81 -26.70
CA THR A 128 -26.48 -4.11 -25.53
C THR A 128 -25.63 -4.60 -24.36
N HIS A 129 -26.05 -4.22 -23.14
CA HIS A 129 -25.45 -4.71 -21.89
C HIS A 129 -25.36 -6.25 -21.83
N ARG A 130 -26.35 -6.96 -22.38
CA ARG A 130 -26.38 -8.42 -22.37
C ARG A 130 -25.26 -9.02 -23.23
N THR A 131 -24.98 -8.40 -24.38
CA THR A 131 -23.87 -8.81 -25.25
C THR A 131 -22.54 -8.65 -24.53
N ILE A 132 -22.26 -7.48 -23.96
CA ILE A 132 -21.02 -7.23 -23.22
C ILE A 132 -20.88 -8.15 -21.99
N SER A 133 -21.97 -8.42 -21.28
CA SER A 133 -21.96 -9.34 -20.13
C SER A 133 -21.59 -10.78 -20.54
N ASN A 134 -22.12 -11.26 -21.66
CA ASN A 134 -21.77 -12.57 -22.21
C ASN A 134 -20.33 -12.60 -22.72
N HIS A 135 -19.88 -11.51 -23.37
CA HIS A 135 -18.52 -11.35 -23.85
C HIS A 135 -17.51 -11.41 -22.70
N ARG A 136 -17.74 -10.63 -21.62
CA ARG A 136 -16.94 -10.70 -20.39
C ARG A 136 -16.89 -12.12 -19.83
N LYS A 137 -18.03 -12.82 -19.77
CA LYS A 137 -18.07 -14.21 -19.28
C LYS A 137 -17.19 -15.14 -20.12
N ARG A 138 -17.21 -15.01 -21.45
CA ARG A 138 -16.34 -15.78 -22.34
C ARG A 138 -14.87 -15.51 -22.04
N ILE A 139 -14.47 -14.24 -21.97
CA ILE A 139 -13.08 -13.85 -21.69
C ILE A 139 -12.60 -14.40 -20.34
N LEU A 140 -13.42 -14.29 -19.29
CA LEU A 140 -13.06 -14.81 -17.97
C LEU A 140 -12.92 -16.34 -17.95
N LEU A 141 -13.67 -17.07 -18.78
CA LEU A 141 -13.51 -18.52 -18.93
C LEU A 141 -12.23 -18.88 -19.69
N GLU A 142 -11.85 -18.07 -20.69
CA GLU A 142 -10.59 -18.26 -21.44
C GLU A 142 -9.38 -17.97 -20.55
N LEU A 143 -9.36 -16.83 -19.86
CA LEU A 143 -8.31 -16.48 -18.90
C LEU A 143 -8.16 -17.55 -17.82
N ARG A 144 -9.28 -18.06 -17.29
CA ARG A 144 -9.25 -19.16 -16.33
C ARG A 144 -8.57 -20.41 -16.90
N LYS A 145 -8.87 -20.79 -18.14
CA LYS A 145 -8.24 -21.95 -18.79
C LYS A 145 -6.74 -21.74 -18.98
N ILE A 146 -6.32 -20.55 -19.44
CA ILE A 146 -4.90 -20.25 -19.66
C ILE A 146 -4.12 -20.34 -18.33
N ILE A 147 -4.68 -19.78 -17.25
CA ILE A 147 -4.06 -19.85 -15.92
C ILE A 147 -4.03 -21.30 -15.43
N GLU A 148 -5.15 -22.05 -15.50
CA GLU A 148 -5.18 -23.47 -15.08
C GLU A 148 -4.23 -24.36 -15.89
N MET A 149 -3.95 -24.04 -17.15
CA MET A 149 -2.99 -24.76 -17.99
C MET A 149 -1.53 -24.44 -17.65
N ASN A 150 -1.24 -23.25 -17.14
CA ASN A 150 0.11 -22.79 -16.79
C ASN A 150 0.52 -23.13 -15.34
N VAL A 151 -0.40 -23.59 -14.50
CA VAL A 151 -0.16 -23.93 -13.07
C VAL A 151 0.37 -25.37 -12.87
N PHE A 152 1.03 -25.97 -13.87
CA PHE A 152 1.68 -27.30 -13.76
C PHE A 152 3.17 -27.26 -14.10
#